data_AF-A0A8T6YCU6-F1
#
_entry.id   AF-A0A8T6YCU6-F1
#
_cell.length_a   1.000
_cell.length_b   1.000
_cell.length_c   1.000
_cell.angle_alpha   90.00
_cell.angle_beta   90.00
_cell.angle_gamma   90.00
#
_symmetry.space_group_name_H-M   'P 1'
#
loop_
_entity.id
_entity.type
_entity.pdbx_description
1 polymer ?
#
loop_
_entity_poly.entity_id
_entity_poly.type
_entity_poly.pdbx_seq_one_letter_code
_entity_poly.pdbx_strand_id
1 'polypeptide(L)'
;MKRLILLLLIGIFTAALVTALGANDKVWNENEPAGTNENIIDTSAFFPLIPVPDVPVPDVALPKSLDNLFPPKADRPVWLIGMLAQGTYFASIAADLSENDLENARDDFKKFKAQYKNNSKLVPEWEGFFLMYPADSLEAALKTGDRNKIMAAYGNMGQVCENCHSVNMPKVQMKYHWRTLDGKKFEEISVHLANESISFSRLMQLIDANFVGVGADIGQNQIENARLRFNEFNMTFQAMKGTCGNCHTSKREYYIDEDVQARIDTLGQALSESPVDSNKVGKLSQEIGEESCFKCHLVHVPAALAQKREEIER
;
A
#
# COMPACT_ATOMS: atom_id res chain seq x y z
N MET A 1 33.48 -4.39 6.65
CA MET A 1 32.54 -5.37 7.25
C MET A 1 31.06 -5.04 7.04
N LYS A 2 30.61 -3.77 7.04
CA LYS A 2 29.17 -3.44 6.85
C LYS A 2 28.61 -3.56 5.42
N ARG A 3 29.44 -3.79 4.38
CA ARG A 3 28.99 -3.97 2.98
C ARG A 3 28.83 -5.44 2.53
N LEU A 4 29.29 -6.40 3.35
CA LEU A 4 29.26 -7.83 2.97
C LEU A 4 27.95 -8.54 3.38
N ILE A 5 27.17 -7.95 4.30
CA ILE A 5 25.91 -8.53 4.79
C ILE A 5 24.73 -8.20 3.86
N LEU A 6 24.80 -7.11 3.09
CA LEU A 6 23.72 -6.71 2.18
C LEU A 6 23.66 -7.57 0.91
N LEU A 7 24.76 -8.21 0.50
CA LEU A 7 24.81 -9.06 -0.69
C LEU A 7 24.27 -10.48 -0.44
N LEU A 8 24.25 -10.94 0.81
CA LEU A 8 23.75 -12.28 1.16
C LEU A 8 22.22 -12.35 1.23
N LEU A 9 21.53 -11.23 1.46
CA LEU A 9 20.06 -11.18 1.48
C LEU A 9 19.43 -11.05 0.08
N ILE A 10 20.19 -10.56 -0.91
CA ILE A 10 19.71 -10.41 -2.29
C ILE A 10 19.91 -11.69 -3.12
N GLY A 11 20.88 -12.54 -2.74
CA GLY A 11 21.26 -13.74 -3.50
C GLY A 11 20.38 -14.98 -3.30
N ILE A 12 19.51 -15.01 -2.29
CA ILE A 12 18.67 -16.19 -1.98
C ILE A 12 17.29 -16.10 -2.63
N PHE A 13 16.82 -14.89 -2.99
CA PHE A 13 15.50 -14.69 -3.61
C PHE A 13 15.47 -14.87 -5.14
N THR A 14 16.61 -14.93 -5.82
CA THR A 14 16.66 -15.02 -7.30
C THR A 14 16.66 -16.44 -7.86
N ALA A 15 16.89 -17.48 -7.04
CA ALA A 15 16.95 -18.86 -7.55
C ALA A 15 15.58 -19.58 -7.57
N ALA A 16 14.58 -19.10 -6.84
CA ALA A 16 13.28 -19.78 -6.72
C ALA A 16 12.19 -19.25 -7.68
N LEU A 17 12.39 -18.11 -8.34
CA LEU A 17 11.37 -17.48 -9.19
C LEU A 17 11.51 -17.77 -10.70
N VAL A 18 12.62 -18.39 -11.12
CA VAL A 18 12.94 -18.60 -12.56
C VAL A 18 12.32 -19.90 -13.12
N THR A 19 11.75 -20.78 -12.29
CA THR A 19 11.15 -22.05 -12.76
C THR A 19 9.62 -22.03 -12.90
N ALA A 20 8.94 -20.91 -12.62
CA ALA A 20 7.46 -20.85 -12.60
C ALA A 20 6.81 -19.99 -13.70
N LEU A 21 7.60 -19.37 -14.59
CA LEU A 21 7.07 -18.55 -15.70
C LEU A 21 7.55 -19.08 -17.05
N GLY A 22 7.05 -20.25 -17.41
CA GLY A 22 7.21 -20.84 -18.73
C GLY A 22 5.90 -21.45 -19.18
N ALA A 23 5.25 -20.80 -20.14
CA ALA A 23 4.12 -21.23 -20.99
C ALA A 23 2.82 -20.41 -20.80
N ASN A 24 2.70 -19.32 -21.57
CA ASN A 24 1.47 -19.02 -22.32
C ASN A 24 1.69 -17.88 -23.33
N ASP A 25 2.39 -18.19 -24.43
CA ASP A 25 2.36 -17.37 -25.64
C ASP A 25 1.35 -17.98 -26.60
N LYS A 26 0.16 -17.37 -26.71
CA LYS A 26 -0.68 -17.43 -27.90
C LYS A 26 -1.88 -16.48 -27.81
N VAL A 27 -2.15 -15.87 -28.96
CA VAL A 27 -3.37 -15.16 -29.39
C VAL A 27 -3.37 -13.63 -29.20
N TRP A 28 -2.68 -12.94 -30.10
CA TRP A 28 -3.27 -11.78 -30.81
C TRP A 28 -3.00 -11.97 -32.30
N ASN A 29 -4.09 -12.00 -33.08
CA ASN A 29 -4.08 -12.29 -34.51
C ASN A 29 -4.09 -10.94 -35.26
N GLU A 30 -2.94 -10.53 -35.77
CA GLU A 30 -2.79 -9.34 -36.61
C GLU A 30 -3.18 -9.70 -38.05
N ASN A 31 -4.44 -9.47 -38.45
CA ASN A 31 -4.84 -9.41 -39.86
C ASN A 31 -6.22 -8.75 -40.02
N GLU A 32 -6.27 -7.42 -39.97
CA GLU A 32 -7.31 -6.65 -40.66
C GLU A 32 -6.66 -5.47 -41.39
N PRO A 33 -6.91 -5.28 -42.70
CA PRO A 33 -6.34 -4.15 -43.45
C PRO A 33 -7.11 -2.86 -43.14
N ALA A 34 -6.35 -1.82 -42.78
CA ALA A 34 -6.85 -0.47 -42.57
C ALA A 34 -7.44 0.11 -43.87
N GLY A 35 -8.75 0.35 -43.89
CA GLY A 35 -9.40 1.16 -44.91
C GLY A 35 -9.09 2.64 -44.69
N THR A 36 -8.35 3.25 -45.61
CA THR A 36 -8.07 4.69 -45.60
C THR A 36 -9.32 5.45 -46.06
N ASN A 37 -10.06 6.03 -45.12
CA ASN A 37 -11.09 7.01 -45.41
C ASN A 37 -10.51 8.40 -45.12
N GLU A 38 -9.96 9.05 -46.15
CA GLU A 38 -9.46 10.42 -46.09
C GLU A 38 -10.64 11.40 -46.02
N ASN A 39 -11.23 11.52 -44.84
CA ASN A 39 -11.97 12.72 -44.48
C ASN A 39 -10.98 13.71 -43.88
N ILE A 40 -10.76 14.81 -44.60
CA ILE A 40 -9.99 15.97 -44.19
C ILE A 40 -10.57 16.48 -42.86
N ILE A 41 -9.88 16.17 -41.76
CA ILE A 41 -10.17 16.75 -40.45
C ILE A 41 -9.74 18.21 -40.52
N ASP A 42 -10.69 19.12 -40.35
CA ASP A 42 -10.42 20.54 -40.17
C ASP A 42 -9.61 20.75 -38.88
N THR A 43 -8.30 20.95 -39.03
CA THR A 43 -7.36 21.15 -37.93
C THR A 43 -7.43 22.56 -37.34
N SER A 44 -8.25 23.46 -37.89
CA SER A 44 -8.35 24.85 -37.42
C SER A 44 -9.14 25.02 -36.12
N ALA A 45 -9.80 23.96 -35.63
CA ALA A 45 -10.52 23.93 -34.35
C ALA A 45 -9.79 23.14 -33.23
N PHE A 46 -8.50 22.85 -33.41
CA PHE A 46 -7.65 22.39 -32.31
C PHE A 46 -7.36 23.58 -31.39
N PHE A 47 -8.12 23.72 -30.32
CA PHE A 47 -7.56 24.34 -29.11
C PHE A 47 -6.28 23.56 -28.81
N PRO A 48 -5.09 24.19 -28.85
CA PRO A 48 -3.87 23.48 -28.49
C PRO A 48 -4.11 22.96 -27.07
N LEU A 49 -4.04 21.63 -26.92
CA LEU A 49 -3.92 21.02 -25.60
C LEU A 49 -2.64 21.59 -25.03
N ILE A 50 -2.75 22.65 -24.23
CA ILE A 50 -1.61 23.21 -23.51
C ILE A 50 -1.23 22.09 -22.54
N PRO A 51 -0.08 21.41 -22.74
CA PRO A 51 0.34 20.39 -21.81
C PRO A 51 0.45 21.08 -20.44
N VAL A 52 -0.09 20.44 -19.42
CA VAL A 52 0.07 20.90 -18.04
C VAL A 52 1.58 21.00 -17.83
N PRO A 53 2.16 22.21 -17.62
CA PRO A 53 3.56 22.31 -17.25
C PRO A 53 3.82 21.33 -16.12
N ASP A 54 4.92 20.58 -16.23
CA ASP A 54 5.42 19.79 -15.12
C ASP A 54 5.79 20.78 -14.01
N VAL A 55 4.82 21.10 -13.16
CA VAL A 55 5.03 21.91 -11.96
C VAL A 55 5.60 20.92 -10.96
N PRO A 56 6.92 20.95 -10.72
CA PRO A 56 7.54 19.98 -9.84
C PRO A 56 6.98 20.25 -8.45
N VAL A 57 6.33 19.26 -7.86
CA VAL A 57 5.95 19.33 -6.46
C VAL A 57 7.24 19.11 -5.67
N PRO A 58 7.74 20.14 -4.96
CA PRO A 58 9.02 20.01 -4.29
C PRO A 58 8.91 18.94 -3.19
N ASP A 59 9.95 18.11 -3.09
CA ASP A 59 10.06 17.07 -2.07
C ASP A 59 10.35 17.71 -0.70
N VAL A 60 9.33 18.33 -0.12
CA VAL A 60 9.40 19.05 1.17
C VAL A 60 8.71 18.27 2.27
N ALA A 61 9.05 18.61 3.52
CA ALA A 61 8.36 18.08 4.68
C ALA A 61 6.86 18.43 4.63
N LEU A 62 6.02 17.55 5.19
CA LEU A 62 4.58 17.79 5.26
C LEU A 62 4.28 19.07 6.06
N PRO A 63 3.38 19.93 5.56
CA PRO A 63 2.92 21.09 6.31
C PRO A 63 2.38 20.73 7.70
N LYS A 64 2.64 21.58 8.69
CA LYS A 64 2.13 21.39 10.06
C LYS A 64 0.62 21.57 10.14
N SER A 65 0.02 22.35 9.23
CA SER A 65 -1.43 22.54 9.14
C SER A 65 -2.21 21.22 8.97
N LEU A 66 -1.63 20.24 8.28
CA LEU A 66 -2.19 18.90 8.13
C LEU A 66 -2.45 18.19 9.46
N ASP A 67 -1.65 18.46 10.51
CA ASP A 67 -1.84 17.80 11.81
C ASP A 67 -3.27 18.03 12.35
N ASN A 68 -3.86 19.18 12.03
CA ASN A 68 -5.21 19.56 12.50
C ASN A 68 -6.33 18.87 11.70
N LEU A 69 -5.99 18.12 10.64
CA LEU A 69 -6.94 17.44 9.75
C LEU A 69 -6.97 15.93 9.97
N PHE A 70 -6.22 15.42 10.94
CA PHE A 70 -6.15 14.00 11.28
C PHE A 70 -6.30 13.76 12.80
N PRO A 71 -6.78 12.58 13.21
CA PRO A 71 -6.70 12.16 14.60
C PRO A 71 -5.26 12.17 15.13
N PRO A 72 -5.05 12.50 16.42
CA PRO A 72 -6.08 12.77 17.43
C PRO A 72 -6.55 14.23 17.50
N LYS A 73 -5.97 15.16 16.72
CA LYS A 73 -6.36 16.60 16.79
C LYS A 73 -7.71 16.88 16.14
N ALA A 74 -8.09 16.06 15.16
CA ALA A 74 -9.43 16.04 14.57
C ALA A 74 -10.15 14.73 14.94
N ASP A 75 -11.47 14.79 15.06
CA ASP A 75 -12.30 13.61 15.37
C ASP A 75 -12.29 12.55 14.25
N ARG A 76 -11.85 12.94 13.03
CA ARG A 76 -11.79 12.09 11.84
C ARG A 76 -10.75 12.62 10.84
N PRO A 77 -10.28 11.83 9.87
CA PRO A 77 -9.30 12.29 8.88
C PRO A 77 -9.96 13.17 7.80
N VAL A 78 -10.15 14.46 8.12
CA VAL A 78 -10.86 15.45 7.28
C VAL A 78 -10.25 15.56 5.89
N TRP A 79 -8.92 15.63 5.79
CA TRP A 79 -8.22 15.71 4.50
C TRP A 79 -8.47 14.48 3.62
N LEU A 80 -8.34 13.29 4.19
CA LEU A 80 -8.56 12.04 3.45
C LEU A 80 -9.99 11.94 2.93
N ILE A 81 -10.99 12.26 3.78
CA ILE A 81 -12.40 12.22 3.38
C ILE A 81 -12.68 13.21 2.25
N GLY A 82 -12.11 14.42 2.32
CA GLY A 82 -12.22 15.41 1.25
C GLY A 82 -11.60 14.93 -0.06
N MET A 83 -10.45 14.27 0.00
CA MET A 83 -9.77 13.68 -1.16
C MET A 83 -10.53 12.51 -1.76
N LEU A 84 -11.11 11.63 -0.93
CA LEU A 84 -11.95 10.54 -1.40
C LEU A 84 -13.19 11.07 -2.12
N ALA A 85 -13.89 12.06 -1.55
CA ALA A 85 -15.05 12.69 -2.19
C ALA A 85 -14.67 13.32 -3.54
N GLN A 86 -13.53 14.02 -3.62
CA GLN A 86 -13.03 14.59 -4.87
C GLN A 86 -12.74 13.49 -5.90
N GLY A 87 -12.05 12.42 -5.48
CA GLY A 87 -11.72 11.27 -6.33
C GLY A 87 -12.95 10.55 -6.86
N THR A 88 -14.00 10.41 -6.04
CA THR A 88 -15.29 9.85 -6.45
C THR A 88 -15.88 10.66 -7.60
N TYR A 89 -16.07 11.97 -7.44
CA TYR A 89 -16.64 12.80 -8.51
C TYR A 89 -15.77 12.82 -9.76
N PHE A 90 -14.44 12.83 -9.61
CA PHE A 90 -13.54 12.77 -10.76
C PHE A 90 -13.70 11.44 -11.52
N ALA A 91 -13.68 10.31 -10.82
CA ALA A 91 -13.86 8.99 -11.44
C ALA A 91 -15.24 8.82 -12.08
N SER A 92 -16.30 9.36 -11.47
CA SER A 92 -17.65 9.28 -12.02
C SER A 92 -17.78 9.98 -13.37
N ILE A 93 -17.08 11.11 -13.61
CA ILE A 93 -17.07 11.75 -14.93
C ILE A 93 -16.66 10.73 -16.01
N ALA A 94 -15.61 9.94 -15.77
CA ALA A 94 -15.16 8.94 -16.72
C ALA A 94 -16.14 7.76 -16.85
N ALA A 95 -16.76 7.34 -15.75
CA ALA A 95 -17.80 6.30 -15.75
C ALA A 95 -19.01 6.73 -16.59
N ASP A 96 -19.56 7.92 -16.33
CA ASP A 96 -20.71 8.49 -17.05
C ASP A 96 -20.40 8.64 -18.55
N LEU A 97 -19.20 9.14 -18.89
CA LEU A 97 -18.76 9.23 -20.29
C LEU A 97 -18.64 7.86 -20.96
N SER A 98 -18.30 6.80 -20.21
CA SER A 98 -18.25 5.44 -20.73
C SER A 98 -19.63 4.91 -21.11
N GLU A 99 -20.66 5.38 -20.41
CA GLU A 99 -22.07 5.06 -20.62
C GLU A 99 -22.77 6.02 -21.60
N ASN A 100 -22.03 6.99 -22.15
CA ASN A 100 -22.53 8.10 -22.97
C ASN A 100 -23.52 9.04 -22.24
N ASP A 101 -23.43 9.09 -20.91
CA ASP A 101 -24.22 9.96 -20.06
C ASP A 101 -23.52 11.31 -19.85
N LEU A 102 -23.58 12.16 -20.89
CA LEU A 102 -22.93 13.47 -20.85
C LEU A 102 -23.57 14.43 -19.83
N GLU A 103 -24.84 14.22 -19.47
CA GLU A 103 -25.53 15.06 -18.49
C GLU A 103 -24.99 14.80 -17.09
N ASN A 104 -24.94 13.54 -16.66
CA ASN A 104 -24.37 13.17 -15.37
C ASN A 104 -22.86 13.50 -15.30
N ALA A 105 -22.11 13.29 -16.40
CA ALA A 105 -20.69 13.68 -16.45
C ALA A 105 -20.48 15.18 -16.17
N ARG A 106 -21.39 16.05 -16.64
CA ARG A 106 -21.33 17.50 -16.37
C ARG A 106 -21.71 17.82 -14.94
N ASP A 107 -22.67 17.11 -14.37
CA ASP A 107 -23.09 17.31 -12.98
C ASP A 107 -22.03 16.84 -11.99
N ASP A 108 -21.40 15.70 -12.24
CA ASP A 108 -20.28 15.22 -11.44
C ASP A 108 -19.04 16.08 -11.60
N PHE A 109 -18.80 16.67 -12.78
CA PHE A 109 -17.78 17.71 -12.92
C PHE A 109 -18.03 18.93 -12.04
N LYS A 110 -19.27 19.42 -11.92
CA LYS A 110 -19.59 20.55 -11.02
C LYS A 110 -19.26 20.20 -9.57
N LYS A 111 -19.61 18.98 -9.13
CA LYS A 111 -19.32 18.48 -7.78
C LYS A 111 -17.80 18.34 -7.57
N PHE A 112 -17.09 17.77 -8.54
CA PHE A 112 -15.63 17.67 -8.54
C PHE A 112 -14.98 19.05 -8.39
N LYS A 113 -15.33 20.02 -9.25
CA LYS A 113 -14.72 21.36 -9.24
C LYS A 113 -14.98 22.10 -7.93
N ALA A 114 -16.17 21.96 -7.36
CA ALA A 114 -16.50 22.51 -6.05
C ALA A 114 -15.66 21.86 -4.95
N GLN A 115 -15.55 20.54 -4.93
CA GLN A 115 -14.75 19.81 -3.94
C GLN A 115 -13.26 20.12 -4.07
N TYR A 116 -12.73 20.21 -5.30
CA TYR A 116 -11.35 20.58 -5.60
C TYR A 116 -10.99 21.95 -4.99
N LYS A 117 -11.85 22.95 -5.18
CA LYS A 117 -11.70 24.29 -4.59
C LYS A 117 -11.86 24.30 -3.07
N ASN A 118 -12.65 23.40 -2.50
CA ASN A 118 -12.79 23.28 -1.05
C ASN A 118 -11.54 22.64 -0.44
N ASN A 119 -11.05 21.57 -1.05
CA ASN A 119 -9.83 20.88 -0.63
C ASN A 119 -8.59 21.80 -0.71
N SER A 120 -8.50 22.66 -1.73
CA SER A 120 -7.38 23.61 -1.87
C SER A 120 -7.21 24.56 -0.68
N LYS A 121 -8.25 24.75 0.13
CA LYS A 121 -8.25 25.64 1.30
C LYS A 121 -7.95 24.92 2.60
N LEU A 122 -8.00 23.58 2.62
CA LEU A 122 -7.77 22.81 3.85
C LEU A 122 -6.31 22.85 4.28
N VAL A 123 -5.39 22.89 3.31
CA VAL A 123 -3.94 22.97 3.52
C VAL A 123 -3.42 24.17 2.74
N PRO A 124 -3.41 25.38 3.32
CA PRO A 124 -3.03 26.61 2.60
C PRO A 124 -1.65 26.53 1.95
N GLU A 125 -0.71 25.82 2.57
CA GLU A 125 0.64 25.60 2.03
C GLU A 125 0.65 24.81 0.71
N TRP A 126 -0.44 24.13 0.37
CA TRP A 126 -0.61 23.35 -0.86
C TRP A 126 -1.53 24.01 -1.87
N GLU A 127 -2.04 25.22 -1.61
CA GLU A 127 -2.96 25.92 -2.53
C GLU A 127 -2.36 26.03 -3.96
N GLY A 128 -1.05 26.26 -4.06
CA GLY A 128 -0.34 26.34 -5.34
C GLY A 128 -0.33 25.04 -6.17
N PHE A 129 -0.64 23.89 -5.57
CA PHE A 129 -0.78 22.61 -6.28
C PHE A 129 -2.20 22.43 -6.86
N PHE A 130 -3.17 23.24 -6.45
CA PHE A 130 -4.54 23.19 -6.95
C PHE A 130 -4.71 24.13 -8.15
N LEU A 131 -4.11 23.75 -9.27
CA LEU A 131 -4.21 24.50 -10.52
C LEU A 131 -5.66 24.48 -11.03
N MET A 132 -6.26 25.66 -11.23
CA MET A 132 -7.65 25.77 -11.70
C MET A 132 -7.80 25.67 -13.22
N TYR A 133 -6.79 26.10 -14.00
CA TYR A 133 -6.89 26.11 -15.46
C TYR A 133 -7.12 24.71 -16.10
N PRO A 134 -6.60 23.58 -15.57
CA PRO A 134 -6.93 22.26 -16.11
C PRO A 134 -8.39 21.88 -15.84
N ALA A 135 -8.91 22.25 -14.67
CA ALA A 135 -10.33 22.07 -14.34
C ALA A 135 -11.21 22.93 -15.26
N ASP A 136 -10.85 24.18 -15.50
CA ASP A 136 -11.55 25.06 -16.46
C ASP A 136 -11.51 24.50 -17.89
N SER A 137 -10.39 23.88 -18.28
CA SER A 137 -10.23 23.25 -19.60
C SER A 137 -11.13 22.02 -19.74
N LEU A 138 -11.23 21.19 -18.68
CA LEU A 138 -12.17 20.06 -18.65
C LEU A 138 -13.62 20.53 -18.72
N GLU A 139 -13.98 21.61 -18.02
CA GLU A 139 -15.31 22.21 -18.12
C GLU A 139 -15.64 22.63 -19.56
N ALA A 140 -14.69 23.30 -20.22
CA ALA A 140 -14.85 23.74 -21.60
C ALA A 140 -15.02 22.54 -22.54
N ALA A 141 -14.22 21.48 -22.37
CA ALA A 141 -14.33 20.26 -23.16
C ALA A 141 -15.69 19.57 -22.98
N LEU A 142 -16.21 19.46 -21.76
CA LEU A 142 -17.53 18.87 -21.48
C LEU A 142 -18.69 19.61 -22.17
N LYS A 143 -18.55 20.91 -22.42
CA LYS A 143 -19.54 21.71 -23.17
C LYS A 143 -19.57 21.34 -24.65
N THR A 144 -18.47 20.84 -25.22
CA THR A 144 -18.40 20.45 -26.63
C THR A 144 -19.13 19.15 -26.93
N GLY A 145 -19.22 18.24 -25.96
CA GLY A 145 -19.70 16.87 -26.18
C GLY A 145 -18.76 15.99 -27.01
N ASP A 146 -17.60 16.52 -27.43
CA ASP A 146 -16.58 15.77 -28.15
C ASP A 146 -15.79 14.92 -27.15
N ARG A 147 -16.02 13.60 -27.19
CA ARG A 147 -15.41 12.63 -26.28
C ARG A 147 -13.88 12.68 -26.32
N ASN A 148 -13.26 12.91 -27.48
CA ASN A 148 -11.81 12.97 -27.59
C ASN A 148 -11.25 14.20 -26.87
N LYS A 149 -11.90 15.36 -27.05
CA LYS A 149 -11.52 16.59 -26.34
C LYS A 149 -11.73 16.45 -24.83
N ILE A 150 -12.84 15.82 -24.42
CA ILE A 150 -13.14 15.59 -23.00
C ILE A 150 -12.08 14.69 -22.36
N MET A 151 -11.77 13.54 -22.98
CA MET A 151 -10.80 12.60 -22.40
C MET A 151 -9.37 13.17 -22.37
N ALA A 152 -8.98 13.97 -23.36
CA ALA A 152 -7.71 14.67 -23.33
C ALA A 152 -7.64 15.69 -22.17
N ALA A 153 -8.68 16.50 -21.97
CA ALA A 153 -8.75 17.45 -20.86
C ALA A 153 -8.84 16.74 -19.49
N TYR A 154 -9.53 15.59 -19.43
CA TYR A 154 -9.59 14.74 -18.25
C TYR A 154 -8.21 14.21 -17.86
N GLY A 155 -7.44 13.71 -18.83
CA GLY A 155 -6.06 13.27 -18.61
C GLY A 155 -5.17 14.39 -18.05
N ASN A 156 -5.25 15.59 -18.62
CA ASN A 156 -4.53 16.76 -18.12
C ASN A 156 -4.89 17.09 -16.66
N MET A 157 -6.17 17.04 -16.29
CA MET A 157 -6.59 17.21 -14.89
C MET A 157 -6.03 16.08 -14.00
N GLY A 158 -6.01 14.85 -14.49
CA GLY A 158 -5.40 13.70 -13.82
C GLY A 158 -3.92 13.90 -13.48
N GLN A 159 -3.15 14.51 -14.40
CA GLN A 159 -1.72 14.79 -14.18
C GLN A 159 -1.49 15.72 -12.98
N VAL A 160 -2.36 16.70 -12.76
CA VAL A 160 -2.27 17.59 -11.60
C VAL A 160 -2.41 16.80 -10.30
N CYS A 161 -3.38 15.88 -10.26
CA CYS A 161 -3.59 15.00 -9.11
C CYS A 161 -2.36 14.09 -8.88
N GLU A 162 -1.84 13.50 -9.95
CA GLU A 162 -0.67 12.62 -9.90
C GLU A 162 0.57 13.33 -9.34
N ASN A 163 0.87 14.53 -9.83
CA ASN A 163 2.06 15.29 -9.42
C ASN A 163 2.09 15.54 -7.90
N CYS A 164 0.94 15.85 -7.29
CA CYS A 164 0.86 15.99 -5.84
C CYS A 164 0.88 14.65 -5.12
N HIS A 165 0.18 13.64 -5.65
CA HIS A 165 0.05 12.33 -5.00
C HIS A 165 1.37 11.57 -4.95
N SER A 166 2.14 11.55 -6.04
CA SER A 166 3.41 10.80 -6.12
C SER A 166 4.42 11.24 -5.05
N VAL A 167 4.42 12.52 -4.68
CA VAL A 167 5.33 13.09 -3.67
C VAL A 167 4.73 13.06 -2.26
N ASN A 168 3.49 13.53 -2.09
CA ASN A 168 2.95 13.82 -0.77
C ASN A 168 2.08 12.69 -0.19
N MET A 169 1.40 11.90 -1.02
CA MET A 169 0.50 10.85 -0.51
C MET A 169 1.25 9.80 0.31
N PRO A 170 2.41 9.25 -0.12
CA PRO A 170 3.16 8.31 0.70
C PRO A 170 3.51 8.88 2.08
N LYS A 171 3.95 10.14 2.14
CA LYS A 171 4.29 10.81 3.40
C LYS A 171 3.07 10.98 4.31
N VAL A 172 1.93 11.42 3.76
CA VAL A 172 0.67 11.56 4.51
C VAL A 172 0.24 10.22 5.07
N GLN A 173 0.29 9.17 4.26
CA GLN A 173 -0.01 7.81 4.69
C GLN A 173 0.90 7.39 5.85
N MET A 174 2.21 7.48 5.69
CA MET A 174 3.19 7.10 6.73
C MET A 174 2.99 7.88 8.03
N LYS A 175 2.73 9.18 7.93
CA LYS A 175 2.60 10.04 9.11
C LYS A 175 1.30 9.82 9.86
N TYR A 176 0.16 9.64 9.20
CA TYR A 176 -1.15 9.68 9.86
C TYR A 176 -1.91 8.34 9.90
N HIS A 177 -1.52 7.35 9.09
CA HIS A 177 -2.26 6.08 8.99
C HIS A 177 -1.50 4.87 9.53
N TRP A 178 -0.19 4.98 9.76
CA TRP A 178 0.64 3.88 10.27
C TRP A 178 1.01 4.00 11.74
N ARG A 179 0.14 4.61 12.54
CA ARG A 179 0.32 4.81 13.98
C ARG A 179 -0.67 3.97 14.76
N THR A 180 -0.36 3.73 16.03
CA THR A 180 -1.33 3.17 16.98
C THR A 180 -2.52 4.10 17.14
N LEU A 181 -3.60 3.60 17.75
CA LEU A 181 -4.81 4.37 18.06
C LEU A 181 -4.53 5.58 18.97
N ASP A 182 -3.47 5.51 19.78
CA ASP A 182 -2.96 6.61 20.62
C ASP A 182 -1.83 7.43 19.96
N GLY A 183 -1.53 7.20 18.67
CA GLY A 183 -0.61 8.03 17.86
C GLY A 183 0.88 7.66 17.92
N LYS A 184 1.22 6.55 18.59
CA LYS A 184 2.60 6.05 18.69
C LYS A 184 3.07 5.38 17.41
N LYS A 185 4.37 5.42 17.17
CA LYS A 185 5.08 4.66 16.13
C LYS A 185 5.25 3.20 16.53
N PHE A 186 5.62 2.35 15.58
CA PHE A 186 5.95 0.94 15.84
C PHE A 186 7.03 0.75 16.90
N GLU A 187 8.06 1.59 16.93
CA GLU A 187 9.18 1.45 17.88
C GLU A 187 8.79 1.80 19.33
N GLU A 188 7.70 2.55 19.51
CA GLU A 188 7.16 2.95 20.81
C GLU A 188 6.13 1.92 21.35
N ILE A 189 5.80 0.88 20.57
CA ILE A 189 4.93 -0.20 21.00
C ILE A 189 5.67 -1.10 21.98
N SER A 190 5.09 -1.24 23.16
CA SER A 190 5.52 -2.18 24.18
C SER A 190 4.61 -3.40 24.17
N VAL A 191 5.19 -4.60 24.25
CA VAL A 191 4.49 -5.88 24.24
C VAL A 191 4.75 -6.60 25.56
N HIS A 192 3.68 -7.05 26.19
CA HIS A 192 3.77 -7.90 27.37
C HIS A 192 4.00 -9.35 26.95
N LEU A 193 5.15 -9.91 27.34
CA LEU A 193 5.50 -11.30 27.10
C LEU A 193 5.86 -11.94 28.45
N ALA A 194 5.02 -12.88 28.90
CA ALA A 194 5.09 -13.45 30.25
C ALA A 194 5.09 -12.34 31.33
N ASN A 195 6.19 -12.18 32.07
CA ASN A 195 6.33 -11.22 33.17
C ASN A 195 7.14 -9.98 32.78
N GLU A 196 7.49 -9.84 31.51
CA GLU A 196 8.32 -8.74 31.02
C GLU A 196 7.61 -7.91 29.96
N SER A 197 8.05 -6.67 29.85
CA SER A 197 7.62 -5.74 28.82
C SER A 197 8.77 -5.57 27.84
N ILE A 198 8.59 -6.02 26.60
CA ILE A 198 9.61 -5.96 25.56
C ILE A 198 9.19 -5.00 24.45
N SER A 199 10.16 -4.47 23.70
CA SER A 199 9.84 -3.67 22.52
C SER A 199 9.28 -4.52 21.40
N PHE A 200 8.45 -3.91 20.54
CA PHE A 200 7.95 -4.57 19.33
C PHE A 200 9.07 -5.11 18.43
N SER A 201 10.17 -4.35 18.28
CA SER A 201 11.33 -4.82 17.52
C SER A 201 11.98 -6.06 18.15
N ARG A 202 12.05 -6.14 19.48
CA ARG A 202 12.56 -7.33 20.17
C ARG A 202 11.62 -8.52 19.98
N LEU A 203 10.31 -8.32 20.02
CA LEU A 203 9.34 -9.37 19.70
C LEU A 203 9.60 -9.94 18.29
N MET A 204 9.81 -9.09 17.28
CA MET A 204 10.06 -9.53 15.90
C MET A 204 11.33 -10.35 15.75
N GLN A 205 12.40 -9.96 16.46
CA GLN A 205 13.62 -10.76 16.50
C GLN A 205 13.41 -12.14 17.14
N LEU A 206 12.60 -12.22 18.20
CA LEU A 206 12.31 -13.49 18.87
C LEU A 206 11.44 -14.41 18.01
N ILE A 207 10.42 -13.86 17.32
CA ILE A 207 9.60 -14.64 16.39
C ILE A 207 10.48 -15.21 15.27
N ASP A 208 11.28 -14.37 14.61
CA ASP A 208 12.14 -14.78 13.50
C ASP A 208 13.16 -15.84 13.92
N ALA A 209 13.92 -15.57 14.99
CA ALA A 209 14.95 -16.48 15.47
C ALA A 209 14.40 -17.85 15.87
N ASN A 210 13.24 -17.87 16.54
CA ASN A 210 12.63 -19.12 16.98
C ASN A 210 11.94 -19.87 15.84
N PHE A 211 11.28 -19.18 14.91
CA PHE A 211 10.65 -19.80 13.76
C PHE A 211 11.67 -20.46 12.83
N VAL A 212 12.71 -19.72 12.44
CA VAL A 212 13.80 -20.25 11.59
C VAL A 212 14.61 -21.30 12.36
N GLY A 213 14.78 -21.12 13.67
CA GLY A 213 15.48 -22.03 14.56
C GLY A 213 14.92 -23.45 14.56
N VAL A 214 13.60 -23.63 14.44
CA VAL A 214 12.96 -24.97 14.36
C VAL A 214 13.56 -25.79 13.22
N GLY A 215 13.61 -25.23 12.01
CA GLY A 215 14.16 -25.93 10.84
C GLY A 215 15.66 -26.19 10.96
N ALA A 216 16.40 -25.21 11.49
CA ALA A 216 17.84 -25.34 11.71
C ALA A 216 18.19 -26.47 12.70
N ASP A 217 17.47 -26.56 13.81
CA ASP A 217 17.69 -27.58 14.85
C ASP A 217 17.32 -28.98 14.35
N ILE A 218 16.24 -29.12 13.57
CA ILE A 218 15.91 -30.40 12.90
C ILE A 218 17.03 -30.83 11.95
N GLY A 219 17.55 -29.89 11.13
CA GLY A 219 18.65 -30.16 10.20
C GLY A 219 19.94 -30.60 10.91
N GLN A 220 20.10 -30.23 12.19
CA GLN A 220 21.23 -30.62 13.05
C GLN A 220 20.92 -31.83 13.94
N ASN A 221 19.76 -32.47 13.77
CA ASN A 221 19.27 -33.57 14.61
C ASN A 221 19.12 -33.20 16.10
N GLN A 222 18.85 -31.92 16.40
CA GLN A 222 18.62 -31.38 17.74
C GLN A 222 17.12 -31.26 18.04
N ILE A 223 16.40 -32.39 18.02
CA ILE A 223 14.93 -32.40 18.07
C ILE A 223 14.35 -31.72 19.32
N GLU A 224 14.98 -31.89 20.49
CA GLU A 224 14.50 -31.22 21.71
C GLU A 224 14.67 -29.69 21.63
N ASN A 225 15.74 -29.21 21.01
CA ASN A 225 15.92 -27.77 20.78
C ASN A 225 14.86 -27.24 19.82
N ALA A 226 14.55 -27.98 18.74
CA ALA A 226 13.49 -27.61 17.81
C ALA A 226 12.12 -27.47 18.51
N ARG A 227 11.80 -28.36 19.45
CA ARG A 227 10.57 -28.28 20.26
C ARG A 227 10.56 -27.05 21.17
N LEU A 228 11.69 -26.74 21.83
CA LEU A 228 11.83 -25.54 22.64
C LEU A 228 11.65 -24.26 21.79
N ARG A 229 12.30 -24.21 20.63
CA ARG A 229 12.15 -23.11 19.65
C ARG A 229 10.71 -22.93 19.23
N PHE A 230 10.01 -24.02 18.90
CA PHE A 230 8.59 -23.96 18.54
C PHE A 230 7.73 -23.39 19.67
N ASN A 231 7.96 -23.81 20.91
CA ASN A 231 7.22 -23.28 22.06
C ASN A 231 7.45 -21.78 22.24
N GLU A 232 8.69 -21.31 22.10
CA GLU A 232 8.99 -19.87 22.15
C GLU A 232 8.38 -19.11 20.97
N PHE A 233 8.41 -19.67 19.77
CA PHE A 233 7.76 -19.11 18.58
C PHE A 233 6.24 -18.97 18.80
N ASN A 234 5.56 -20.03 19.23
CA ASN A 234 4.11 -19.98 19.44
C ASN A 234 3.74 -18.94 20.51
N MET A 235 4.50 -18.88 21.61
CA MET A 235 4.29 -17.88 22.67
C MET A 235 4.44 -16.44 22.16
N THR A 236 5.50 -16.17 21.41
CA THR A 236 5.75 -14.83 20.85
C THR A 236 4.76 -14.48 19.74
N PHE A 237 4.29 -15.46 18.96
CA PHE A 237 3.22 -15.29 17.99
C PHE A 237 1.88 -14.94 18.65
N GLN A 238 1.52 -15.56 19.78
CA GLN A 238 0.34 -15.17 20.56
C GLN A 238 0.44 -13.74 21.10
N ALA A 239 1.62 -13.34 21.59
CA ALA A 239 1.84 -11.96 22.05
C ALA A 239 1.70 -10.94 20.92
N MET A 240 2.14 -11.29 19.70
CA MET A 240 1.91 -10.48 18.51
C MET A 240 0.42 -10.32 18.21
N LYS A 241 -0.39 -11.38 18.29
CA LYS A 241 -1.85 -11.31 18.08
C LYS A 241 -2.52 -10.22 18.92
N GLY A 242 -2.12 -10.09 20.19
CA GLY A 242 -2.63 -9.04 21.09
C GLY A 242 -2.19 -7.63 20.67
N THR A 243 -0.98 -7.52 20.13
CA THR A 243 -0.37 -6.24 19.74
C THR A 243 -1.09 -5.58 18.56
N CYS A 244 -1.73 -6.35 17.68
CA CYS A 244 -2.52 -5.82 16.57
C CYS A 244 -3.64 -4.87 17.03
N GLY A 245 -4.15 -5.05 18.26
CA GLY A 245 -5.17 -4.18 18.85
C GLY A 245 -4.72 -2.75 19.10
N ASN A 246 -3.40 -2.50 19.15
CA ASN A 246 -2.87 -1.16 19.31
C ASN A 246 -3.09 -0.30 18.06
N CYS A 247 -3.25 -0.90 16.87
CA CYS A 247 -3.39 -0.18 15.61
C CYS A 247 -4.73 -0.43 14.90
N HIS A 248 -5.33 -1.61 15.08
CA HIS A 248 -6.56 -2.00 14.37
C HIS A 248 -7.76 -2.04 15.31
N THR A 249 -8.86 -1.39 14.92
CA THR A 249 -10.17 -1.57 15.56
C THR A 249 -11.04 -2.61 14.87
N SER A 250 -10.73 -2.95 13.61
CA SER A 250 -11.43 -3.97 12.84
C SER A 250 -10.90 -5.39 13.13
N LYS A 251 -11.68 -6.39 12.72
CA LYS A 251 -11.23 -7.79 12.70
C LYS A 251 -9.99 -7.89 11.81
N ARG A 252 -8.98 -8.63 12.26
CA ARG A 252 -7.68 -8.81 11.57
C ARG A 252 -7.70 -10.10 10.76
N GLU A 253 -8.68 -10.19 9.88
CA GLU A 253 -8.77 -11.30 8.91
C GLU A 253 -7.46 -11.32 8.10
N TYR A 254 -7.00 -12.52 7.71
CA TYR A 254 -5.88 -12.73 6.77
C TYR A 254 -4.44 -12.62 7.31
N TYR A 255 -4.20 -12.23 8.56
CA TYR A 255 -2.83 -12.07 9.10
C TYR A 255 -2.54 -12.98 10.30
N ILE A 256 -3.47 -13.04 11.26
CA ILE A 256 -3.38 -13.83 12.49
C ILE A 256 -4.79 -14.31 12.85
N ASP A 257 -5.34 -15.16 12.00
CA ASP A 257 -6.65 -15.77 12.19
C ASP A 257 -6.56 -17.21 12.71
N GLU A 258 -7.72 -17.86 12.82
CA GLU A 258 -7.83 -19.24 13.32
C GLU A 258 -7.17 -20.25 12.37
N ASP A 259 -7.14 -19.99 11.06
CA ASP A 259 -6.53 -20.87 10.07
C ASP A 259 -5.00 -20.87 10.21
N VAL A 260 -4.40 -19.68 10.38
CA VAL A 260 -2.96 -19.58 10.68
C VAL A 260 -2.62 -20.26 12.01
N GLN A 261 -3.46 -20.08 13.03
CA GLN A 261 -3.24 -20.75 14.31
C GLN A 261 -3.30 -22.27 14.17
N ALA A 262 -4.27 -22.81 13.43
CA ALA A 262 -4.38 -24.24 13.20
C ALA A 262 -3.14 -24.82 12.50
N ARG A 263 -2.52 -24.06 11.59
CA ARG A 263 -1.24 -24.45 10.96
C ARG A 263 -0.09 -24.48 11.97
N ILE A 264 -0.01 -23.48 12.85
CA ILE A 264 0.98 -23.45 13.95
C ILE A 264 0.77 -24.64 14.88
N ASP A 265 -0.47 -24.94 15.25
CA ASP A 265 -0.79 -26.09 16.11
C ASP A 265 -0.42 -27.42 15.43
N THR A 266 -0.68 -27.54 14.12
CA THR A 266 -0.30 -28.70 13.32
C THR A 266 1.22 -28.85 13.22
N LEU A 267 1.97 -27.75 13.13
CA LEU A 267 3.43 -27.76 13.21
C LEU A 267 3.92 -28.30 14.57
N GLY A 268 3.30 -27.87 15.67
CA GLY A 268 3.60 -28.40 17.00
C GLY A 268 3.32 -29.89 17.15
N GLN A 269 2.22 -30.36 16.56
CA GLN A 269 1.90 -31.79 16.51
C GLN A 269 2.95 -32.58 15.72
N ALA A 270 3.35 -32.10 14.54
CA ALA A 270 4.38 -32.74 13.72
C ALA A 270 5.74 -32.84 14.46
N LEU A 271 6.10 -31.84 15.25
CA LEU A 271 7.31 -31.86 16.10
C LEU A 271 7.23 -32.83 17.28
N SER A 272 6.01 -33.23 17.67
CA SER A 272 5.77 -34.18 18.76
C SER A 272 5.80 -35.64 18.29
N GLU A 273 5.82 -35.88 16.97
CA GLU A 273 5.93 -37.21 16.39
C GLU A 273 7.32 -37.83 16.62
N SER A 274 7.40 -39.16 16.58
CA SER A 274 8.65 -39.92 16.72
C SER A 274 8.70 -41.06 15.70
N PRO A 275 9.59 -41.00 14.69
CA PRO A 275 10.52 -39.90 14.41
C PRO A 275 9.80 -38.64 13.90
N VAL A 276 10.43 -37.47 14.04
CA VAL A 276 9.94 -36.23 13.45
C VAL A 276 10.11 -36.30 11.92
N ASP A 277 9.03 -36.05 11.18
CA ASP A 277 9.07 -35.90 9.73
C ASP A 277 9.51 -34.48 9.34
N SER A 278 10.77 -34.34 8.94
CA SER A 278 11.36 -33.06 8.55
C SER A 278 10.71 -32.44 7.31
N ASN A 279 10.20 -33.25 6.38
CA ASN A 279 9.50 -32.74 5.19
C ASN A 279 8.15 -32.16 5.57
N LYS A 280 7.42 -32.84 6.46
CA LYS A 280 6.14 -32.35 7.00
C LYS A 280 6.33 -31.03 7.75
N VAL A 281 7.35 -30.95 8.61
CA VAL A 281 7.69 -29.70 9.33
C VAL A 281 8.07 -28.59 8.34
N GLY A 282 8.94 -28.87 7.37
CA GLY A 282 9.35 -27.88 6.36
C GLY A 282 8.16 -27.32 5.57
N LYS A 283 7.25 -28.19 5.12
CA LYS A 283 6.02 -27.78 4.43
C LYS A 283 5.12 -26.89 5.29
N LEU A 284 4.87 -27.28 6.55
CA LEU A 284 4.05 -26.48 7.47
C LEU A 284 4.67 -25.11 7.75
N SER A 285 6.00 -25.05 7.93
CA SER A 285 6.71 -23.78 8.09
C SER A 285 6.60 -22.92 6.83
N GLN A 286 6.70 -23.49 5.63
CA GLN A 286 6.48 -22.74 4.39
C GLN A 286 5.06 -22.15 4.34
N GLU A 287 4.04 -22.96 4.62
CA GLU A 287 2.64 -22.52 4.64
C GLU A 287 2.40 -21.40 5.65
N ILE A 288 2.97 -21.48 6.87
CA ILE A 288 2.89 -20.39 7.86
C ILE A 288 3.60 -19.13 7.34
N GLY A 289 4.76 -19.30 6.71
CA GLY A 289 5.53 -18.21 6.12
C GLY A 289 4.75 -17.46 5.04
N GLU A 290 4.08 -18.18 4.15
CA GLU A 290 3.29 -17.62 3.03
C GLU A 290 1.97 -17.02 3.53
N GLU A 291 1.26 -17.73 4.40
CA GLU A 291 -0.09 -17.35 4.80
C GLU A 291 -0.14 -16.28 5.90
N SER A 292 0.95 -16.11 6.67
CA SER A 292 1.04 -15.11 7.73
C SER A 292 2.23 -14.17 7.59
N CYS A 293 3.47 -14.68 7.69
CA CYS A 293 4.66 -13.84 7.80
C CYS A 293 4.82 -12.90 6.59
N PHE A 294 4.67 -13.44 5.38
CA PHE A 294 4.79 -12.68 4.13
C PHE A 294 3.77 -11.54 4.06
N LYS A 295 2.49 -11.83 4.34
CA LYS A 295 1.42 -10.83 4.30
C LYS A 295 1.63 -9.74 5.35
N CYS A 296 1.97 -10.13 6.59
CA CYS A 296 2.29 -9.19 7.66
C CYS A 296 3.46 -8.29 7.28
N HIS A 297 4.53 -8.84 6.72
CA HIS A 297 5.72 -8.09 6.34
C HIS A 297 5.47 -7.15 5.17
N LEU A 298 4.74 -7.61 4.14
CA LEU A 298 4.39 -6.79 2.98
C LEU A 298 3.72 -5.47 3.38
N VAL A 299 2.86 -5.54 4.40
CA VAL A 299 2.04 -4.43 4.87
C VAL A 299 2.81 -3.57 5.89
N HIS A 300 3.39 -4.19 6.91
CA HIS A 300 3.91 -3.43 8.07
C HIS A 300 5.38 -3.04 7.99
N VAL A 301 6.24 -3.83 7.32
CA VAL A 301 7.69 -3.56 7.31
C VAL A 301 8.03 -2.27 6.58
N PRO A 302 7.47 -1.96 5.39
CA PRO A 302 7.73 -0.68 4.73
C PRO A 302 7.38 0.52 5.62
N ALA A 303 6.24 0.46 6.30
CA ALA A 303 5.78 1.52 7.20
C ALA A 303 6.68 1.68 8.43
N ALA A 304 7.02 0.59 9.11
CA ALA A 304 7.91 0.61 10.26
C ALA A 304 9.30 1.18 9.90
N LEU A 305 9.87 0.77 8.76
CA LEU A 305 11.15 1.28 8.28
C LEU A 305 11.09 2.75 7.85
N ALA A 306 9.98 3.20 7.28
CA ALA A 306 9.77 4.61 6.96
C ALA A 306 9.75 5.46 8.24
N GLN A 307 9.01 5.04 9.27
CA GLN A 307 8.94 5.76 10.55
C GLN A 307 10.28 5.87 11.28
N LYS A 308 11.13 4.86 11.14
CA LYS A 308 12.50 4.87 11.68
C LYS A 308 13.39 5.87 10.97
N ARG A 309 13.25 6.03 9.64
CA ARG A 309 14.01 7.01 8.86
C ARG A 309 13.65 8.44 9.20
N GLU A 310 12.38 8.72 9.51
CA GLU A 310 11.94 10.06 9.95
C GLU A 310 12.69 10.58 11.20
N GLU A 311 13.27 9.70 12.02
CA GLU A 311 14.02 10.10 13.22
C GLU A 311 15.46 10.49 12.93
N ILE A 312 16.02 9.99 11.83
CA ILE A 312 17.40 10.28 11.43
C ILE A 312 17.49 11.68 10.80
N GLU A 313 16.37 12.19 10.27
CA GLU A 313 16.28 13.47 9.57
C GLU A 313 15.84 14.65 10.48
N ARG A 314 15.59 14.40 11.76
CA ARG A 314 15.30 15.43 12.78
C ARG A 314 16.53 15.73 13.63
#